data_AF-A0A8T7BNX4-F1
#
_entry.id   AF-A0A8T7BNX4-F1
#
_cell.length_a   1.000
_cell.length_b   1.000
_cell.length_c   1.000
_cell.angle_alpha   90.00
_cell.angle_beta   90.00
_cell.angle_gamma   90.00
#
_symmetry.space_group_name_H-M   'P 1'
#
loop_
_entity.id
_entity.type
_entity.pdbx_description
1 polymer ?
#
loop_
_entity_poly.entity_id
_entity_poly.type
_entity_poly.pdbx_seq_one_letter_code
_entity_poly.pdbx_strand_id
1 'polypeptide(L)' 'MGVDEQIHEKGIVTTTVDNVVNWARTGSMWPMTFGLACCAVEMMHAGAARYDLDRFGIVFRPSPRQSDVMIVAGTPRNNI' A
#
# COMPACT_ATOMS: atom_id res chain seq x y z
N MET A 1 -1.63 -14.41 -1.41
CA MET A 1 -1.55 -15.53 -0.46
C MET A 1 -1.97 -16.77 -1.21
N GLY A 2 -1.03 -17.51 -1.77
CA GLY A 2 -1.32 -18.61 -2.69
C GLY A 2 -0.14 -19.08 -3.53
N VAL A 3 0.97 -18.33 -3.52
CA VAL A 3 2.26 -18.80 -4.05
C VAL A 3 3.10 -19.39 -2.93
N ASP A 4 2.96 -18.82 -1.73
CA ASP A 4 3.64 -19.16 -0.48
C ASP A 4 3.64 -20.67 -0.12
N GLU A 5 2.53 -21.38 -0.39
CA GLU A 5 2.37 -22.80 0.00
C GLU A 5 3.01 -23.80 -0.98
N GLN A 6 3.22 -23.43 -2.25
CA GLN A 6 3.90 -24.26 -3.26
C GLN A 6 5.43 -24.07 -3.27
N ILE A 7 5.93 -23.08 -2.53
CA ILE A 7 7.31 -22.55 -2.60
C ILE A 7 8.21 -23.06 -1.45
N HIS A 8 7.63 -23.68 -0.41
CA HIS A 8 8.36 -24.09 0.81
C HIS A 8 9.42 -25.21 0.62
N GLU A 9 9.46 -25.92 -0.52
CA GLU A 9 10.37 -27.07 -0.75
C GLU A 9 11.76 -26.69 -1.32
N LYS A 10 12.02 -25.45 -1.75
CA LYS A 10 13.26 -25.06 -2.47
C LYS A 10 14.05 -23.92 -1.80
N GLY A 11 14.37 -24.08 -0.51
CA GLY A 11 14.78 -23.03 0.44
C GLY A 11 15.97 -22.06 0.16
N ILE A 12 16.67 -22.12 -0.98
CA ILE A 12 17.70 -21.11 -1.34
C ILE A 12 17.33 -20.31 -2.59
N VAL A 13 16.73 -20.94 -3.60
CA VAL A 13 16.25 -20.22 -4.79
C VAL A 13 14.98 -19.42 -4.44
N THR A 14 14.15 -19.95 -3.55
CA THR A 14 12.87 -19.35 -3.20
C THR A 14 13.02 -18.09 -2.37
N THR A 15 13.95 -18.07 -1.41
CA THR A 15 14.25 -16.86 -0.63
C THR A 15 14.68 -15.69 -1.53
N THR A 16 15.45 -15.95 -2.59
CA THR A 16 15.82 -14.89 -3.55
C THR A 16 14.63 -14.37 -4.35
N VAL A 17 13.70 -15.24 -4.74
CA VAL A 17 12.47 -14.86 -5.48
C VAL A 17 11.50 -14.11 -4.56
N ASP A 18 11.29 -14.61 -3.33
CA ASP A 18 10.45 -13.96 -2.33
C ASP A 18 10.97 -12.56 -1.99
N ASN A 19 12.29 -12.40 -1.90
CA ASN A 19 12.91 -11.08 -1.69
C ASN A 19 12.61 -10.11 -2.84
N VAL A 20 12.69 -10.56 -4.10
CA VAL A 20 12.38 -9.72 -5.27
C VAL A 20 10.89 -9.37 -5.32
N VAL A 21 10.01 -10.32 -5.04
CA VAL A 21 8.56 -10.08 -5.02
C VAL A 21 8.18 -9.11 -3.90
N ASN A 22 8.76 -9.26 -2.71
CA ASN A 22 8.50 -8.34 -1.60
C ASN A 22 9.09 -6.95 -1.86
N TRP A 23 10.26 -6.86 -2.50
CA TRP A 23 10.82 -5.59 -2.96
C TRP A 23 9.89 -4.90 -3.97
N ALA A 24 9.36 -5.65 -4.94
CA ALA A 24 8.43 -5.11 -5.93
C ALA A 24 7.13 -4.60 -5.27
N ARG A 25 6.55 -5.36 -4.33
CA ARG A 25 5.32 -4.95 -3.62
C ARG A 25 5.52 -3.73 -2.73
N THR A 26 6.64 -3.66 -2.01
CA THR A 26 6.92 -2.54 -1.10
C THR A 26 7.37 -1.28 -1.83
N GLY A 27 7.99 -1.42 -3.02
CA GLY A 27 8.47 -0.29 -3.83
C GLY A 27 7.41 0.37 -4.74
N SER A 28 6.19 -0.15 -4.82
CA SER A 28 5.15 0.38 -5.71
C SER A 28 3.73 0.27 -5.12
N MET A 29 3.56 0.62 -3.85
CA MET A 29 2.24 0.52 -3.21
C MET A 29 1.27 1.57 -3.75
N TRP A 30 0.11 1.17 -4.24
CA TRP A 30 -0.90 2.14 -4.71
C TRP A 30 -2.02 2.33 -3.69
N PRO A 31 -1.93 3.35 -2.80
CA PRO A 31 -2.96 3.60 -1.83
C PRO A 31 -4.23 4.20 -2.42
N MET A 32 -5.35 3.75 -1.89
CA MET A 32 -6.61 4.49 -1.95
C MET A 32 -6.84 5.24 -0.63
N THR A 33 -7.22 6.50 -0.74
CA THR A 33 -7.41 7.40 0.41
C THR A 33 -8.88 7.49 0.80
N PHE A 34 -9.22 7.06 2.01
CA PHE A 34 -10.50 7.38 2.64
C PHE A 34 -10.31 8.56 3.57
N GLY A 35 -10.47 9.76 3.02
CA GLY A 35 -10.45 11.00 3.80
C GLY A 35 -11.77 11.22 4.53
N LEU A 36 -11.86 10.81 5.80
CA LEU A 36 -13.09 10.85 6.59
C LEU A 36 -13.15 12.02 7.58
N ALA A 37 -11.99 12.48 8.06
CA ALA A 37 -11.89 13.57 9.04
C ALA A 37 -10.58 14.35 8.86
N CYS A 38 -10.08 14.96 9.94
CA CYS A 38 -8.85 15.77 9.93
C CYS A 38 -7.61 15.02 9.40
N CYS A 39 -7.49 13.70 9.63
CA CYS A 39 -6.37 12.93 9.11
C CYS A 39 -6.30 12.89 7.57
N ALA A 40 -7.38 13.25 6.87
CA ALA A 40 -7.34 13.42 5.42
C ALA A 40 -6.39 14.54 5.00
N VAL A 41 -6.37 15.66 5.74
CA VAL A 41 -5.52 16.82 5.42
C VAL A 41 -4.06 16.55 5.76
N GLU A 42 -3.81 15.75 6.79
CA GLU A 42 -2.48 15.26 7.12
C GLU A 42 -1.95 14.34 6.01
N MET A 43 -2.81 13.47 5.47
CA MET A 43 -2.46 12.62 4.34
C MET A 43 -2.19 13.42 3.06
N MET A 44 -2.96 14.48 2.79
CA MET A 44 -2.71 15.39 1.66
C MET A 44 -1.36 16.10 1.81
N HIS A 45 -0.99 16.53 3.02
CA HIS A 45 0.33 17.11 3.27
C HIS A 45 1.45 16.08 3.15
N ALA A 46 1.22 14.83 3.52
CA ALA A 46 2.18 13.74 3.29
C ALA A 46 2.40 13.52 1.78
N GLY A 47 1.35 13.65 0.96
CA GLY A 47 1.44 13.60 -0.50
C GLY A 47 1.99 14.86 -1.18
N ALA A 48 2.13 15.97 -0.45
CA ALA A 48 2.63 17.23 -0.99
C ALA A 48 4.16 17.24 -1.08
N ALA A 49 4.72 18.20 -1.80
CA ALA A 49 6.16 18.30 -2.14
C ALA A 49 7.14 18.19 -0.95
N ARG A 50 6.69 18.42 0.29
CA ARG A 50 7.55 18.31 1.48
C ARG A 50 7.90 16.87 1.85
N TYR A 51 6.92 15.97 1.76
CA TYR A 51 7.09 14.56 2.14
C TYR A 51 6.94 13.60 0.96
N ASP A 52 6.41 14.08 -0.16
CA ASP A 52 6.34 13.46 -1.49
C ASP A 52 6.35 11.93 -1.47
N LEU A 53 5.17 11.37 -1.20
CA LEU A 53 4.95 9.93 -1.16
C LEU A 53 5.24 9.25 -2.51
N ASP A 54 5.12 9.96 -3.63
CA ASP A 54 5.41 9.42 -4.97
C ASP A 54 6.87 8.96 -5.10
N ARG A 55 7.79 9.58 -4.35
CA ARG A 55 9.22 9.21 -4.31
C ARG A 55 9.45 7.81 -3.74
N PHE A 56 8.53 7.29 -2.94
CA PHE A 56 8.57 5.92 -2.41
C PHE A 56 7.76 4.93 -3.26
N GLY A 57 7.31 5.34 -4.45
CA GLY A 57 6.42 4.57 -5.32
C GLY A 57 4.97 4.52 -4.84
N ILE A 58 4.59 5.45 -3.96
CA ILE A 58 3.27 5.53 -3.36
C ILE A 58 2.40 6.48 -4.18
N VAL A 59 1.59 5.89 -5.07
CA VAL A 59 0.72 6.63 -5.99
C VAL A 59 -0.74 6.55 -5.55
N PHE A 60 -1.35 7.69 -5.26
CA PHE A 60 -2.76 7.74 -4.88
C PHE A 60 -3.68 7.38 -6.05
N ARG A 61 -4.38 6.25 -5.92
CA ARG A 61 -5.37 5.76 -6.89
C ARG A 61 -6.80 5.98 -6.37
N PRO A 62 -7.68 6.67 -7.11
CA PRO A 62 -9.05 6.93 -6.68
C PRO A 62 -10.00 5.73 -6.84
N SER A 63 -9.50 4.52 -7.11
CA SER A 63 -10.32 3.34 -7.39
C SER A 63 -9.95 2.14 -6.50
N PRO A 64 -10.92 1.53 -5.79
CA PRO A 64 -10.66 0.39 -4.89
C PRO A 64 -10.12 -0.85 -5.56
N ARG A 65 -10.47 -1.07 -6.83
CA ARG A 65 -10.13 -2.30 -7.53
C ARG A 65 -8.68 -2.36 -8.00
N GLN A 66 -8.03 -1.21 -8.10
CA GLN A 66 -6.64 -1.10 -8.59
C GLN A 66 -5.66 -0.74 -7.47
N SER A 67 -6.14 -0.43 -6.27
CA SER A 67 -5.31 -0.06 -5.13
C SER A 67 -4.89 -1.29 -4.34
N ASP A 68 -3.63 -1.32 -3.92
CA ASP A 68 -3.07 -2.40 -3.10
C ASP A 68 -3.27 -2.19 -1.61
N VAL A 69 -3.39 -0.92 -1.18
CA VAL A 69 -3.57 -0.54 0.22
C VAL A 69 -4.70 0.48 0.38
N MET A 70 -5.44 0.36 1.48
CA MET A 70 -6.54 1.24 1.82
C MET A 70 -6.17 2.06 3.06
N ILE A 71 -6.01 3.37 2.92
CA ILE A 71 -5.69 4.28 4.03
C ILE A 71 -6.98 4.92 4.54
N VAL A 72 -7.46 4.46 5.70
CA VAL A 72 -8.61 5.05 6.39
C VAL A 72 -8.14 6.19 7.29
N ALA A 73 -8.31 7.42 6.82
CA ALA A 73 -7.83 8.62 7.49
C ALA A 73 -8.97 9.42 8.09
N GLY A 74 -9.26 9.08 9.34
CA GLY A 74 -10.26 9.75 10.17
C GLY A 74 -11.15 8.75 10.86
N THR A 75 -12.07 9.26 11.67
CA THR A 75 -12.98 8.42 12.45
C THR A 75 -14.02 7.77 11.53
N PRO A 76 -14.09 6.44 11.43
CA PRO A 76 -15.21 5.78 10.79
C PRO A 76 -16.46 5.96 11.65
N ARG A 77 -17.56 6.43 11.06
CA ARG A 77 -18.85 6.44 11.73
C ARG A 77 -19.67 5.25 11.27
N ASN A 78 -20.34 4.60 12.22
CA ASN A 78 -21.38 3.63 11.93
C ASN A 78 -22.64 4.39 11.49
N ASN A 79 -22.95 4.37 10.19
CA ASN A 79 -24.17 4.96 9.64
C ASN A 79 -25.26 3.87 9.53
N ILE A 80 -25.90 3.59 10.66
CA ILE A 80 -27.20 2.93 10.67
C ILE A 80 -28.30 3.99 10.61
#